data_AF-A0A7C3TWJ7-F1
#
_entry.id   AF-A0A7C3TWJ7-F1
#
_cell.length_a   1.000
_cell.length_b   1.000
_cell.length_c   1.000
_cell.angle_alpha   90.00
_cell.angle_beta   90.00
_cell.angle_gamma   90.00
#
_symmetry.space_group_name_H-M   'P 1'
#
loop_
_entity.id
_entity.type
_entity.pdbx_description
1 polymer ?
#
loop_
_entity_poly.entity_id
_entity_poly.type
_entity_poly.pdbx_seq_one_letter_code
_entity_poly.pdbx_strand_id
1 'polypeptide(L)'
;NLQRASEAGVPVPRPIDCENNVLAMEFMGEEGVPYPRMKDTPPHDPERTFQLLLKAVEDMYSKGGIVHSDLSEYNVLLTPDPVIIDLSMGTDRRSQMAGEYLRRDLDNLARYFSRMGVAVPDMHEIWKKIVMG
;
A
#
# COMPACT_ATOMS: atom_id res chain seq x y z
N ASN A 1 10.14 -6.46 5.51
CA ASN A 1 8.90 -5.68 5.27
C ASN A 1 7.83 -6.49 4.56
N LEU A 2 8.10 -7.05 3.37
CA LEU A 2 7.11 -7.82 2.60
C LEU A 2 6.45 -8.95 3.42
N GLN A 3 7.25 -9.73 4.15
CA GLN A 3 6.73 -10.76 5.05
C GLN A 3 5.79 -10.20 6.13
N ARG A 4 6.18 -9.11 6.81
CA ARG A 4 5.36 -8.44 7.83
C ARG A 4 4.02 -7.93 7.26
N ALA A 5 4.01 -7.41 6.03
CA ALA A 5 2.79 -6.99 5.35
C ALA A 5 1.89 -8.19 5.02
N SER A 6 2.49 -9.26 4.47
CA SER A 6 1.76 -10.49 4.14
C SER A 6 1.13 -11.14 5.38
N GLU A 7 1.87 -11.24 6.49
CA GLU A 7 1.38 -11.77 7.78
C GLU A 7 0.30 -10.87 8.41
N ALA A 8 0.30 -9.58 8.10
CA ALA A 8 -0.74 -8.63 8.50
C ALA A 8 -2.04 -8.76 7.68
N GLY A 9 -2.07 -9.63 6.66
CA GLY A 9 -3.21 -9.80 5.75
C GLY A 9 -3.32 -8.72 4.68
N VAL A 10 -2.26 -7.94 4.46
CA VAL A 10 -2.23 -6.90 3.44
C VAL A 10 -2.04 -7.56 2.08
N PRO A 11 -2.82 -7.19 1.04
CA PRO A 11 -2.61 -7.70 -0.31
C PRO A 11 -1.26 -7.22 -0.86
N VAL A 12 -0.27 -8.12 -0.82
CA VAL A 12 1.09 -7.93 -1.33
C VAL A 12 1.54 -9.23 -2.01
N PRO A 13 2.55 -9.20 -2.91
CA PRO A 13 3.13 -10.43 -3.46
C PRO A 13 3.62 -11.33 -2.32
N ARG A 14 3.20 -12.59 -2.30
CA ARG A 14 3.63 -13.52 -1.26
C ARG A 14 5.14 -13.76 -1.37
N PRO A 15 5.93 -13.55 -0.30
CA PRO A 15 7.35 -13.90 -0.31
C PRO A 15 7.51 -15.42 -0.43
N ILE A 16 8.47 -15.87 -1.24
CA ILE A 16 8.78 -17.30 -1.45
C ILE A 16 10.10 -17.65 -0.79
N ASP A 17 11.17 -16.91 -1.11
CA ASP A 17 12.50 -17.14 -0.57
C ASP A 17 13.35 -15.86 -0.64
N CYS A 18 14.40 -15.78 0.18
CA CYS A 18 15.33 -14.67 0.17
C CYS A 18 16.75 -15.18 0.44
N GLU A 19 17.63 -15.02 -0.54
CA GLU A 19 19.04 -15.38 -0.42
C GLU A 19 19.92 -14.16 -0.75
N ASN A 20 20.76 -13.75 0.20
CA ASN A 20 21.56 -12.53 0.12
C ASN A 20 20.70 -11.30 -0.23
N ASN A 21 20.85 -10.77 -1.45
CA ASN A 21 20.13 -9.60 -1.95
C ASN A 21 19.05 -9.96 -2.99
N VAL A 22 18.74 -11.25 -3.16
CA VAL A 22 17.76 -11.74 -4.12
C VAL A 22 16.51 -12.18 -3.38
N LEU A 23 15.39 -11.51 -3.65
CA LEU A 23 14.07 -11.84 -3.14
C LEU A 23 13.26 -12.54 -4.23
N ALA A 24 12.88 -13.79 -3.99
CA ALA A 24 11.89 -14.50 -4.77
C ALA A 24 10.50 -14.31 -4.14
N MET A 25 9.53 -13.92 -4.96
CA MET A 25 8.15 -13.68 -4.53
C MET A 25 7.17 -14.07 -5.63
N GLU A 26 5.89 -14.16 -5.27
CA GLU A 26 4.79 -14.39 -6.19
C GLU A 26 4.80 -13.41 -7.36
N PHE A 27 4.63 -13.95 -8.57
CA PHE A 27 4.47 -13.13 -9.76
C PHE A 27 3.02 -12.63 -9.86
N MET A 28 2.86 -11.32 -9.90
CA MET A 28 1.55 -10.66 -10.00
C MET A 28 1.21 -10.41 -11.46
N GLY A 29 0.75 -11.45 -12.16
CA GLY A 29 0.36 -11.36 -13.56
C GLY A 29 -0.12 -12.68 -14.15
N GLU A 30 -0.50 -12.65 -15.42
CA GLU A 30 -0.99 -13.80 -16.19
C GLU A 30 -0.19 -13.95 -17.48
N GLU A 31 0.08 -15.19 -17.89
CA GLU A 31 0.81 -15.51 -19.12
C GLU A 31 2.15 -14.76 -19.28
N GLY A 32 2.82 -14.46 -18.16
CA GLY A 32 4.09 -13.74 -18.13
C GLY A 32 3.97 -12.22 -18.26
N VAL A 33 2.75 -11.68 -18.33
CA VAL A 33 2.48 -10.24 -18.38
C VAL A 33 2.07 -9.76 -16.98
N PRO A 34 2.76 -8.77 -16.39
CA PRO A 34 2.39 -8.25 -15.08
C PRO A 34 1.05 -7.51 -15.14
N TYR A 35 0.29 -7.55 -14.05
CA TYR A 35 -0.89 -6.70 -13.91
C TYR A 35 -0.51 -5.22 -14.03
N PRO A 36 -1.40 -4.36 -14.56
CA PRO A 36 -1.09 -2.96 -14.75
C PRO A 36 -1.02 -2.24 -13.40
N ARG A 37 -0.19 -1.19 -13.30
CA ARG A 37 -0.17 -0.31 -12.13
C ARG A 37 -1.33 0.69 -12.21
N MET A 38 -1.75 1.21 -11.06
CA MET A 38 -2.68 2.35 -10.99
C MET A 38 -2.19 3.57 -11.78
N LYS A 39 -0.86 3.73 -11.93
CA LYS A 39 -0.27 4.76 -12.76
C LYS A 39 -0.59 4.60 -14.25
N ASP A 40 -0.61 3.36 -14.73
CA ASP A 40 -0.70 3.02 -16.15
C ASP A 40 -2.17 2.97 -16.61
N THR A 41 -3.09 2.57 -15.72
CA THR A 41 -4.53 2.57 -15.96
C THR A 41 -5.29 2.88 -14.68
N PRO A 42 -6.40 3.64 -14.72
CA PRO A 42 -7.22 3.87 -13.55
C PRO A 42 -7.93 2.59 -13.06
N PRO A 43 -8.22 2.45 -11.75
CA PRO A 43 -9.08 1.39 -11.24
C PRO A 43 -10.50 1.47 -11.82
N HIS A 44 -11.13 0.32 -12.04
CA HIS A 44 -12.52 0.24 -12.51
C HIS A 44 -13.52 0.78 -11.48
N ASP A 45 -13.27 0.55 -10.20
CA ASP A 45 -14.07 1.06 -9.08
C ASP A 45 -13.16 1.87 -8.13
N PRO A 46 -12.98 3.19 -8.39
CA PRO A 46 -12.06 4.03 -7.63
C PRO A 46 -12.43 4.13 -6.15
N GLU A 47 -13.72 4.24 -5.83
CA GLU A 47 -14.23 4.29 -4.46
C GLU A 47 -13.86 3.02 -3.69
N ARG A 48 -14.17 1.83 -4.22
CA ARG A 48 -13.83 0.56 -3.58
C ARG A 48 -12.33 0.38 -3.44
N THR A 49 -11.57 0.71 -4.49
CA THR A 49 -10.10 0.60 -4.49
C THR A 49 -9.49 1.48 -3.41
N PHE A 50 -9.97 2.73 -3.27
CA PHE A 50 -9.50 3.64 -2.24
C PHE A 50 -9.77 3.10 -0.83
N GLN A 51 -10.98 2.58 -0.57
CA GLN A 51 -11.30 2.00 0.75
C GLN A 51 -10.43 0.78 1.08
N LEU A 52 -10.19 -0.10 0.10
CA LEU A 52 -9.30 -1.25 0.28
C LEU A 52 -7.86 -0.83 0.56
N LEU A 53 -7.36 0.20 -0.13
CA LEU A 53 -6.01 0.73 0.12
C LEU A 53 -5.89 1.42 1.47
N LEU A 54 -6.89 2.19 1.92
CA LEU A 54 -6.89 2.75 3.27
C LEU A 54 -6.84 1.64 4.33
N LYS A 55 -7.60 0.56 4.13
CA LYS A 55 -7.57 -0.59 5.02
C LYS A 55 -6.22 -1.30 5.02
N ALA A 56 -5.62 -1.46 3.84
CA ALA A 56 -4.28 -2.03 3.69
C ALA A 56 -3.22 -1.18 4.42
N VAL A 57 -3.29 0.15 4.32
CA VAL A 57 -2.39 1.07 5.05
C VAL A 57 -2.56 0.95 6.56
N GLU A 58 -3.80 0.92 7.05
CA GLU A 58 -4.09 0.70 8.48
C GLU A 58 -3.53 -0.64 8.98
N ASP A 59 -3.74 -1.72 8.23
CA ASP A 59 -3.27 -3.06 8.61
C ASP A 59 -1.74 -3.19 8.54
N MET A 60 -1.08 -2.56 7.55
CA MET A 60 0.37 -2.44 7.52
C MET A 60 0.92 -1.78 8.78
N TYR A 61 0.27 -0.69 9.24
CA TYR A 61 0.73 0.07 10.41
C TYR A 61 0.43 -0.65 11.73
N SER A 62 -0.82 -1.04 11.95
CA SER A 62 -1.32 -1.56 13.22
C SER A 62 -0.86 -3.00 13.47
N LYS A 63 -1.00 -3.88 12.47
CA LYS A 63 -0.68 -5.31 12.57
C LYS A 63 0.74 -5.59 12.08
N GLY A 64 1.11 -5.04 10.92
CA GLY A 64 2.44 -5.26 10.32
C GLY A 64 3.55 -4.46 11.01
N GLY A 65 3.21 -3.37 11.70
CA GLY A 65 4.16 -2.47 12.35
C GLY A 65 5.08 -1.72 11.38
N ILE A 66 4.64 -1.52 10.12
CA ILE A 66 5.42 -0.88 9.06
C ILE A 66 4.61 0.25 8.40
N VAL A 67 5.33 1.23 7.89
CA VAL A 67 4.83 2.28 6.99
C VAL A 67 5.45 2.04 5.62
N HIS A 68 4.68 2.09 4.53
CA HIS A 68 5.24 1.90 3.19
C HIS A 68 6.31 2.94 2.88
N SER A 69 6.06 4.20 3.26
CA SER A 69 6.96 5.34 3.14
C SER A 69 7.24 5.77 1.71
N ASP A 70 6.50 5.28 0.72
CA ASP A 70 6.55 5.75 -0.66
C ASP A 70 5.27 5.34 -1.42
N LEU A 71 4.14 5.21 -0.72
CA LEU A 71 2.92 4.71 -1.35
C LEU A 71 2.34 5.75 -2.30
N SER A 72 2.09 5.32 -3.53
CA SER A 72 1.53 6.12 -4.62
C SER A 72 0.94 5.20 -5.69
N GLU A 73 0.38 5.78 -6.76
CA GLU A 73 -0.15 5.03 -7.90
C GLU A 73 0.89 4.19 -8.65
N TYR A 74 2.18 4.45 -8.43
CA TYR A 74 3.29 3.69 -9.01
C TYR A 74 3.50 2.34 -8.29
N ASN A 75 3.10 2.25 -7.02
CA ASN A 75 3.39 1.13 -6.13
C ASN A 75 2.14 0.30 -5.80
N VAL A 76 1.13 0.36 -6.68
CA VAL A 76 -0.09 -0.44 -6.57
C VAL A 76 -0.41 -1.09 -7.92
N LEU A 77 -0.55 -2.41 -7.91
CA LEU A 77 -1.05 -3.21 -9.03
C LEU A 77 -2.56 -3.35 -8.96
N LEU A 78 -3.21 -3.30 -10.12
CA LEU A 78 -4.64 -3.49 -10.26
C LEU A 78 -4.96 -4.95 -10.58
N THR A 79 -5.52 -5.63 -9.59
CA THR A 79 -6.18 -6.94 -9.74
C THR A 79 -7.67 -6.75 -9.37
N PRO A 80 -8.50 -7.80 -9.22
CA PRO A 80 -9.83 -7.64 -8.62
C PRO A 80 -9.80 -6.85 -7.29
N ASP A 81 -8.73 -7.00 -6.51
CA ASP A 81 -8.40 -6.14 -5.36
C ASP A 81 -7.02 -5.48 -5.55
N PRO A 82 -6.79 -4.24 -5.07
CA PRO A 82 -5.50 -3.58 -5.26
C PRO A 82 -4.40 -4.26 -4.44
N VAL A 83 -3.25 -4.48 -5.06
CA VAL A 83 -2.09 -5.12 -4.43
C VAL A 83 -0.96 -4.11 -4.30
N ILE A 84 -0.48 -3.92 -3.08
CA ILE A 84 0.66 -3.04 -2.78
C ILE A 84 1.96 -3.76 -3.10
N ILE A 85 2.86 -3.08 -3.79
CA ILE A 85 4.19 -3.59 -4.16
C ILE A 85 5.28 -2.64 -3.68
N ASP A 86 6.54 -3.04 -3.83
CA ASP A 86 7.72 -2.23 -3.50
C ASP A 86 7.78 -1.70 -2.06
N LEU A 87 7.98 -2.62 -1.12
CA LEU A 87 8.21 -2.32 0.31
C LEU A 87 9.69 -2.10 0.66
N SER A 88 10.53 -1.76 -0.33
CA SER A 88 11.98 -1.57 -0.15
C SER A 88 12.29 -0.41 0.79
N MET A 89 11.52 0.68 0.70
CA MET A 89 11.62 1.86 1.58
C MET A 89 10.76 1.78 2.84
N GLY A 90 10.16 0.62 3.09
CA GLY A 90 9.27 0.41 4.24
C GLY A 90 9.97 0.72 5.57
N THR A 91 9.36 1.58 6.37
CA THR A 91 9.90 2.09 7.64
C THR A 91 9.21 1.41 8.81
N ASP A 92 9.96 1.04 9.86
CA ASP A 92 9.37 0.51 11.09
C ASP A 92 8.52 1.60 11.79
N ARG A 93 7.31 1.24 12.27
CA ARG A 93 6.40 2.20 12.90
C ARG A 93 6.98 2.93 14.11
N ARG A 94 8.03 2.38 14.75
CA ARG A 94 8.71 3.00 15.90
C ARG A 94 9.72 4.08 15.50
N SER A 95 9.99 4.23 14.21
CA SER A 95 10.84 5.30 13.69
C SER A 95 10.24 6.67 14.04
N GLN A 96 11.10 7.63 14.36
CA GLN A 96 10.69 9.03 14.59
C GLN A 96 9.99 9.63 13.34
N MET A 97 10.32 9.13 12.15
CA MET A 97 9.75 9.60 10.87
C MET A 97 8.49 8.84 10.44
N ALA A 98 8.11 7.77 11.14
CA ALA A 98 6.99 6.90 10.72
C ALA A 98 5.67 7.67 10.57
N GLY A 99 5.37 8.56 11.51
CA GLY A 99 4.15 9.38 11.45
C GLY A 99 4.13 10.31 10.24
N GLU A 100 5.26 10.90 9.87
CA GLU A 100 5.36 11.79 8.70
C GLU A 100 5.22 11.01 7.39
N TYR A 101 5.88 9.86 7.28
CA TYR A 101 5.76 8.98 6.12
C TYR A 101 4.35 8.42 5.94
N LEU A 102 3.68 8.03 7.04
CA LEU A 102 2.29 7.57 6.97
C LEU A 102 1.36 8.67 6.46
N ARG A 103 1.53 9.90 6.97
CA ARG A 103 0.74 11.04 6.50
C ARG A 103 0.96 11.29 5.00
N ARG A 104 2.21 11.21 4.54
CA ARG A 104 2.55 11.36 3.11
C ARG A 104 1.90 10.28 2.25
N ASP A 105 1.94 9.02 2.68
CA ASP A 105 1.32 7.90 1.98
C ASP A 105 -0.21 8.13 1.85
N LEU A 106 -0.87 8.53 2.94
CA LEU A 106 -2.31 8.86 2.94
C LEU A 106 -2.63 10.06 2.03
N ASP A 107 -1.85 11.14 2.10
CA ASP A 107 -2.00 12.33 1.28
C ASP A 107 -1.82 12.01 -0.22
N ASN A 108 -0.91 11.11 -0.57
CA ASN A 108 -0.71 10.66 -1.94
C ASN A 108 -1.93 9.90 -2.48
N LEU A 109 -2.48 8.96 -1.70
CA LEU A 109 -3.70 8.25 -2.07
C LEU A 109 -4.87 9.23 -2.23
N ALA A 110 -5.09 10.10 -1.25
CA ALA A 110 -6.17 11.08 -1.32
C ALA A 110 -6.04 11.99 -2.54
N ARG A 111 -4.83 12.45 -2.88
CA ARG A 111 -4.57 13.26 -4.08
C ARG A 111 -4.88 12.50 -5.37
N TYR A 112 -4.51 11.23 -5.48
CA TYR A 112 -4.79 10.42 -6.65
C TYR A 112 -6.31 10.23 -6.83
N PHE A 113 -7.01 9.76 -5.78
CA PHE A 113 -8.43 9.41 -5.87
C PHE A 113 -9.36 10.62 -5.95
N SER A 114 -9.03 11.74 -5.30
CA SER A 114 -9.82 12.98 -5.43
C SER A 114 -9.85 13.52 -6.86
N ARG A 115 -8.78 13.36 -7.64
CA ARG A 115 -8.76 13.70 -9.08
C ARG A 115 -9.70 12.85 -9.91
N MET A 116 -10.11 11.68 -9.40
CA MET A 116 -11.06 10.78 -10.03
C MET A 116 -12.51 11.01 -9.57
N GLY A 117 -12.75 12.00 -8.69
CA GLY A 117 -14.09 12.31 -8.17
C GLY A 117 -14.46 11.56 -6.89
N VAL A 118 -13.55 10.75 -6.34
CA VAL A 118 -13.79 10.04 -5.07
C VAL A 118 -13.89 11.04 -3.93
N ALA A 119 -14.93 10.92 -3.10
CA ALA A 119 -15.06 11.68 -1.87
C ALA A 119 -14.02 11.22 -0.84
N VAL A 120 -12.95 12.01 -0.70
CA VAL A 120 -11.88 11.72 0.26
C VAL A 120 -12.21 12.34 1.64
N PRO A 121 -12.12 11.56 2.74
CA PRO A 121 -12.31 12.12 4.08
C PRO A 121 -11.07 12.95 4.49
N ASP A 122 -11.15 13.60 5.65
CA ASP A 122 -10.01 14.30 6.22
C ASP A 122 -8.88 13.31 6.56
N MET A 123 -7.80 13.33 5.76
CA MET A 123 -6.65 12.45 5.92
C MET A 123 -5.91 12.67 7.24
N HIS A 124 -5.98 13.86 7.84
CA HIS A 124 -5.38 14.11 9.14
C HIS A 124 -6.13 13.36 10.25
N GLU A 125 -7.46 13.29 10.16
CA GLU A 125 -8.26 12.52 11.11
C GLU A 125 -8.10 11.00 10.91
N ILE A 126 -7.95 10.54 9.67
CA ILE A 126 -7.61 9.13 9.38
C ILE A 126 -6.22 8.78 9.93
N TRP A 127 -5.23 9.63 9.67
CA TRP A 127 -3.87 9.48 10.19
C TRP A 127 -3.86 9.40 11.72
N LYS A 128 -4.53 10.33 12.40
CA LYS A 128 -4.69 10.33 13.86
C LYS A 128 -5.27 9.02 14.38
N LYS A 129 -6.33 8.51 13.75
CA LYS A 129 -6.97 7.25 14.13
C LYS A 129 -6.01 6.08 14.02
N ILE A 130 -5.25 5.99 12.92
CA ILE A 130 -4.28 4.91 12.71
C ILE A 130 -3.13 4.97 13.74
N VAL A 131 -2.65 6.17 14.07
CA VAL A 131 -1.52 6.34 15.00
C VAL A 131 -1.92 6.14 16.46
N MET A 132 -3.17 6.46 16.83
CA MET A 132 -3.66 6.39 18.22
C MET A 132 -4.42 5.10 18.55
N GLY A 133 -4.87 4.34 17.55
CA GLY A 133 -5.53 3.04 17.71
C GLY A 133 -4.54 1.90 17.88
#